data_AF-A0A2N7NP39-F1
#
_entry.id   AF-A0A2N7NP39-F1
#
_cell.length_a   1.000
_cell.length_b   1.000
_cell.length_c   1.000
_cell.angle_alpha   90.00
_cell.angle_beta   90.00
_cell.angle_gamma   90.00
#
_symmetry.space_group_name_H-M   'P 1'
#
loop_
_entity.id
_entity.type
_entity.pdbx_description
1 polymer ?
#
loop_
_entity_poly.entity_id
_entity_poly.type
_entity_poly.pdbx_seq_one_letter_code
_entity_poly.pdbx_strand_id
1 'polypeptide(L)'
;MKQVNIKSVLAVSIILAISGCASHTKSNILTPTAITASSHDGNGPDRIFDQDITTRWSANGVGEWAMLDYGSVIEIDAIQASFSKGNQRQSKFDLLVSVDGENWTTILEGQLSSGRVIGLERFQFQPVQARYVKYVGHGNSKNSWNSVTELAAINCGINACPVSHIITDDVVEAEKVVIAEMAAASKALKEARKDLRKGNFGEPAVYPCETTVKCDTRIPLPVPTNLPKSPVAGNAPSENFDLTTWYLSQPFDHDKNGKPDDVSEWNLANGYQHPEIFYTADDGGLVFKTYVKGTRTSKNTKYARTEMREMLRRGDTSISTKGVNENNWVFSSAPVEDLKAAGAIDGVLEATLKIDHTTTTGDAHEVGRFIIGQIHDKDDEPIRLYYRKLPNHETGTVYFAHENTNEGTDNYFNLVGDMTGEIGDQGIALGETFSYRIDVKGNTMTVSLMREGKDDVVQMVDMSESGYDQGGRYMYFKAGVYNQNINGELEDYAQATFYKIATSHDKYQE
;
A
#
# COMPACT_ATOMS: atom_id res chain seq x y z
N MET A 1 13.44 25.58 -3.70
CA MET A 1 12.35 25.76 -4.68
C MET A 1 11.03 25.70 -3.92
N LYS A 2 10.15 26.68 -4.13
CA LYS A 2 8.94 26.88 -3.33
C LYS A 2 8.01 25.66 -3.43
N GLN A 3 7.75 24.99 -2.30
CA GLN A 3 6.69 24.00 -2.16
C GLN A 3 5.35 24.67 -2.49
N VAL A 4 4.76 24.29 -3.61
CA VAL A 4 3.36 24.62 -3.89
C VAL A 4 2.55 23.54 -3.18
N ASN A 5 2.06 23.84 -1.99
CA ASN A 5 1.07 23.01 -1.29
C ASN A 5 -0.25 23.08 -2.07
N ILE A 6 -0.47 22.13 -2.99
CA ILE A 6 -1.75 21.93 -3.69
C ILE A 6 -2.71 21.17 -2.75
N LYS A 7 -3.01 21.74 -1.57
CA LYS A 7 -4.03 21.21 -0.65
C LYS A 7 -5.21 22.15 -0.45
N SER A 8 -5.34 23.23 -1.24
CA SER A 8 -6.37 24.25 -0.97
C SER A 8 -6.93 24.98 -2.18
N VAL A 9 -6.88 24.42 -3.39
CA VAL A 9 -7.43 25.11 -4.58
C VAL A 9 -8.43 24.22 -5.31
N LEU A 10 -9.56 23.90 -4.68
CA LEU A 10 -10.79 23.49 -5.37
C LEU A 10 -12.03 23.55 -4.46
N ALA A 11 -12.06 24.48 -3.50
CA ALA A 11 -13.31 24.94 -2.90
C ALA A 11 -13.72 26.26 -3.58
N VAL A 12 -13.98 26.23 -4.89
CA VAL A 12 -14.54 27.41 -5.58
C VAL A 12 -16.05 27.42 -5.36
N SER A 13 -16.46 27.96 -4.21
CA SER A 13 -17.78 28.58 -4.11
C SER A 13 -17.75 29.83 -4.98
N ILE A 14 -18.21 29.75 -6.23
CA ILE A 14 -18.50 30.94 -7.04
C ILE A 14 -19.68 31.65 -6.39
N ILE A 15 -19.38 32.59 -5.49
CA ILE A 15 -20.37 33.56 -5.00
C ILE A 15 -20.54 34.60 -6.11
N LEU A 16 -21.60 34.46 -6.90
CA LEU A 16 -22.08 35.55 -7.74
C LEU A 16 -22.70 36.61 -6.82
N ALA A 17 -21.93 37.66 -6.51
CA ALA A 17 -22.41 38.78 -5.71
C ALA A 17 -23.41 39.61 -6.52
N ILE A 18 -24.70 39.40 -6.27
CA ILE A 18 -25.75 40.35 -6.65
C ILE A 18 -26.23 41.01 -5.36
N SER A 19 -26.05 42.33 -5.29
CA SER A 19 -26.31 43.20 -4.15
C SER A 19 -27.73 43.06 -3.57
N GLY A 20 -27.83 42.85 -2.26
CA GLY A 20 -29.07 42.99 -1.50
C GLY A 20 -28.90 42.63 -0.02
N CYS A 21 -29.16 43.59 0.87
CA CYS A 21 -28.97 43.53 2.33
C CYS A 21 -29.67 42.34 3.04
N ALA A 22 -28.88 41.54 3.78
CA ALA A 22 -29.12 41.09 5.16
C ALA A 22 -28.05 40.05 5.53
N SER A 23 -27.01 40.45 6.27
CA SER A 23 -25.98 39.51 6.77
C SER A 23 -26.55 38.67 7.91
N HIS A 24 -27.21 37.57 7.59
CA HIS A 24 -27.30 36.42 8.49
C HIS A 24 -26.07 35.57 8.21
N THR A 25 -25.05 35.61 9.08
CA THR A 25 -23.89 34.72 8.95
C THR A 25 -24.36 33.29 9.17
N LYS A 26 -24.54 32.54 8.07
CA LYS A 26 -24.86 31.12 8.10
C LYS A 26 -23.74 30.37 8.84
N SER A 27 -24.12 29.42 9.70
CA SER A 27 -23.16 28.60 10.43
C SER A 27 -22.54 27.55 9.52
N ASN A 28 -21.30 27.18 9.82
CA ASN A 28 -20.63 26.06 9.19
C ASN A 28 -21.41 24.75 9.42
N ILE A 29 -21.26 23.83 8.48
CA ILE A 29 -21.78 22.47 8.59
C ILE A 29 -21.07 21.79 9.74
N LEU A 30 -21.82 21.07 10.58
CA LEU A 30 -21.24 20.33 11.69
C LEU A 30 -20.37 19.18 11.16
N THR A 31 -19.19 18.98 11.74
CA THR A 31 -18.33 17.85 11.41
C THR A 31 -18.81 16.59 12.13
N PRO A 32 -19.06 15.48 11.42
CA PRO A 32 -19.32 14.18 12.05
C PRO A 32 -18.16 13.76 12.95
N THR A 33 -18.48 13.14 14.10
CA THR A 33 -17.51 12.56 15.02
C THR A 33 -17.02 11.18 14.57
N ALA A 34 -17.82 10.46 13.80
CA ALA A 34 -17.44 9.21 13.15
C ALA A 34 -18.18 9.04 11.83
N ILE A 35 -17.54 8.33 10.90
CA ILE A 35 -18.11 7.98 9.60
C ILE A 35 -17.81 6.50 9.36
N THR A 36 -18.85 5.71 9.08
CA THR A 36 -18.75 4.25 8.92
C THR A 36 -19.57 3.78 7.73
N ALA A 37 -19.35 2.55 7.26
CA ALA A 37 -20.14 1.95 6.18
C ALA A 37 -20.31 0.44 6.40
N SER A 38 -21.26 -0.15 5.69
CA SER A 38 -21.44 -1.61 5.66
C SER A 38 -20.29 -2.33 4.97
N SER A 39 -19.76 -1.75 3.88
CA SER A 39 -18.61 -2.28 3.13
C SER A 39 -17.99 -1.19 2.25
N HIS A 40 -16.84 -1.52 1.63
CA HIS A 40 -16.26 -0.76 0.53
C HIS A 40 -15.23 -1.57 -0.27
N ASP A 41 -14.87 -1.08 -1.46
CA ASP A 41 -13.80 -1.63 -2.32
C ASP A 41 -12.38 -1.12 -1.96
N GLY A 42 -12.23 -0.53 -0.77
CA GLY A 42 -11.03 0.17 -0.31
C GLY A 42 -11.16 1.70 -0.42
N ASN A 43 -12.12 2.19 -1.21
CA ASN A 43 -12.53 3.59 -1.16
C ASN A 43 -13.50 3.76 0.04
N GLY A 44 -12.92 4.04 1.20
CA GLY A 44 -13.60 4.07 2.50
C GLY A 44 -14.60 5.21 2.70
N PRO A 45 -15.38 5.15 3.81
CA PRO A 45 -16.47 6.09 4.07
C PRO A 45 -16.00 7.46 4.58
N ASP A 46 -14.77 7.57 5.07
CA ASP A 46 -14.10 8.84 5.43
C ASP A 46 -14.13 9.89 4.29
N ARG A 47 -14.15 9.40 3.05
CA ARG A 47 -14.13 10.20 1.80
C ARG A 47 -15.48 10.73 1.35
N ILE A 48 -16.52 10.64 2.18
CA ILE A 48 -17.79 11.33 1.93
C ILE A 48 -17.85 12.67 2.65
N PHE A 49 -16.82 13.05 3.41
CA PHE A 49 -16.78 14.31 4.15
C PHE A 49 -15.35 14.89 4.19
N ASP A 50 -14.57 14.75 3.12
CA ASP A 50 -13.22 15.32 3.02
C ASP A 50 -13.16 16.60 2.17
N GLN A 51 -14.30 17.07 1.65
CA GLN A 51 -14.44 18.23 0.79
C GLN A 51 -13.65 18.10 -0.52
N ASP A 52 -13.50 16.86 -1.00
CA ASP A 52 -12.79 16.51 -2.21
C ASP A 52 -13.64 15.62 -3.15
N ILE A 53 -14.23 16.25 -4.17
CA ILE A 53 -15.03 15.53 -5.17
C ILE A 53 -14.24 14.53 -6.03
N THR A 54 -12.91 14.45 -5.89
CA THR A 54 -12.05 13.47 -6.57
C THR A 54 -11.88 12.17 -5.78
N THR A 55 -12.15 12.18 -4.48
CA THR A 55 -12.24 10.97 -3.65
C THR A 55 -13.70 10.49 -3.58
N ARG A 56 -13.92 9.32 -3.00
CA ARG A 56 -15.26 8.74 -2.84
C ARG A 56 -15.28 7.63 -1.80
N TRP A 57 -16.44 7.36 -1.24
CA TRP A 57 -16.81 6.03 -0.77
C TRP A 57 -17.30 5.18 -1.95
N SER A 58 -17.01 3.88 -1.98
CA SER A 58 -17.59 2.98 -2.97
C SER A 58 -17.86 1.57 -2.46
N ALA A 59 -19.11 1.12 -2.62
CA ALA A 59 -19.57 -0.21 -2.24
C ALA A 59 -20.44 -0.80 -3.36
N ASN A 60 -20.28 -2.09 -3.65
CA ASN A 60 -21.08 -2.78 -4.66
C ASN A 60 -22.16 -3.63 -4.00
N GLY A 61 -23.44 -3.35 -4.30
CA GLY A 61 -24.55 -4.09 -3.73
C GLY A 61 -25.75 -3.19 -3.42
N VAL A 62 -26.94 -3.76 -3.47
CA VAL A 62 -28.17 -3.06 -3.05
C VAL A 62 -28.31 -3.17 -1.53
N GLY A 63 -28.58 -2.05 -0.86
CA GLY A 63 -28.70 -1.98 0.60
C GLY A 63 -27.40 -1.64 1.33
N GLU A 64 -26.27 -1.54 0.61
CA GLU A 64 -25.02 -1.04 1.21
C GLU A 64 -25.19 0.40 1.67
N TRP A 65 -24.62 0.73 2.83
CA TRP A 65 -24.86 2.01 3.48
C TRP A 65 -23.58 2.69 3.96
N ALA A 66 -23.64 4.01 4.05
CA ALA A 66 -22.66 4.86 4.75
C ALA A 66 -23.39 5.72 5.78
N MET A 67 -22.78 5.92 6.94
CA MET A 67 -23.41 6.53 8.11
C MET A 67 -22.51 7.60 8.73
N LEU A 68 -23.08 8.79 8.96
CA LEU A 68 -22.49 9.89 9.70
C LEU A 68 -23.02 9.89 11.14
N ASP A 69 -22.14 9.88 12.14
CA ASP A 69 -22.48 10.12 13.56
C ASP A 69 -22.02 11.53 13.96
N TYR A 70 -22.98 12.42 14.24
CA TYR A 70 -22.69 13.79 14.67
C TYR A 70 -22.32 13.93 16.16
N GLY A 71 -22.31 12.83 16.92
CA GLY A 71 -21.93 12.78 18.33
C GLY A 71 -22.99 13.33 19.29
N SER A 72 -23.97 14.07 18.79
CA SER A 72 -25.10 14.62 19.53
C SER A 72 -26.32 14.74 18.63
N VAL A 73 -27.51 14.86 19.24
CA VAL A 73 -28.76 15.07 18.50
C VAL A 73 -28.80 16.49 17.96
N ILE A 74 -28.99 16.61 16.65
CA ILE A 74 -29.12 17.87 15.92
C ILE A 74 -30.41 17.90 15.13
N GLU A 75 -30.92 19.11 14.85
CA GLU A 75 -32.02 19.30 13.93
C GLU A 75 -31.50 19.42 12.49
N ILE A 76 -32.02 18.59 11.59
CA ILE A 76 -31.67 18.59 10.16
C ILE A 76 -32.94 18.64 9.30
N ASP A 77 -32.86 19.29 8.15
CA ASP A 77 -33.98 19.41 7.20
C ASP A 77 -33.56 19.14 5.74
N ALA A 78 -32.28 18.88 5.49
CA ALA A 78 -31.78 18.47 4.20
C ALA A 78 -30.48 17.66 4.32
N ILE A 79 -30.13 16.99 3.22
CA ILE A 79 -28.75 16.59 2.94
C ILE A 79 -28.25 17.32 1.70
N GLN A 80 -26.94 17.50 1.62
CA GLN A 80 -26.24 17.73 0.36
C GLN A 80 -25.37 16.52 0.06
N ALA A 81 -25.41 16.05 -1.19
CA ALA A 81 -24.63 14.91 -1.63
C ALA A 81 -24.07 15.14 -3.03
N SER A 82 -22.85 14.70 -3.29
CA SER A 82 -22.27 14.63 -4.63
C SER A 82 -21.91 13.19 -4.99
N PHE A 83 -22.00 12.86 -6.27
CA PHE A 83 -21.97 11.47 -6.72
C PHE A 83 -20.86 11.23 -7.74
N SER A 84 -20.16 10.11 -7.61
CA SER A 84 -19.11 9.75 -8.55
C SER A 84 -19.69 9.42 -9.93
N LYS A 85 -19.23 10.16 -10.94
CA LYS A 85 -19.81 10.18 -12.29
C LYS A 85 -21.28 10.63 -12.30
N GLY A 86 -21.65 11.52 -11.39
CA GLY A 86 -23.02 12.01 -11.21
C GLY A 86 -23.60 12.70 -12.44
N ASN A 87 -22.78 13.17 -13.39
CA ASN A 87 -23.22 13.71 -14.68
C ASN A 87 -23.40 12.65 -15.80
N GLN A 88 -23.25 11.36 -15.48
CA GLN A 88 -23.31 10.25 -16.44
C GLN A 88 -24.32 9.17 -16.05
N ARG A 89 -24.82 9.18 -14.82
CA ARG A 89 -25.72 8.19 -14.25
C ARG A 89 -26.41 8.76 -13.01
N GLN A 90 -27.62 8.27 -12.74
CA GLN A 90 -28.38 8.64 -11.54
C GLN A 90 -28.12 7.61 -10.45
N SER A 91 -27.69 8.04 -9.27
CA SER A 91 -27.59 7.21 -8.07
C SER A 91 -28.97 7.03 -7.44
N LYS A 92 -29.23 5.85 -6.90
CA LYS A 92 -30.50 5.49 -6.26
C LYS A 92 -30.27 5.28 -4.77
N PHE A 93 -31.07 5.88 -3.90
CA PHE A 93 -30.85 5.74 -2.46
C PHE A 93 -32.08 6.07 -1.60
N ASP A 94 -32.04 5.59 -0.36
CA ASP A 94 -32.86 6.08 0.73
C ASP A 94 -31.99 6.85 1.74
N LEU A 95 -32.63 7.72 2.51
CA LEU A 95 -32.00 8.39 3.65
C LEU A 95 -32.75 8.03 4.92
N LEU A 96 -32.03 7.43 5.86
CA LEU A 96 -32.55 7.03 7.16
C LEU A 96 -31.86 7.87 8.25
N VAL A 97 -32.57 8.14 9.33
CA VAL A 97 -32.04 8.87 10.49
C VAL A 97 -32.34 8.14 11.80
N SER A 98 -31.51 8.39 12.81
CA SER A 98 -31.71 7.84 14.14
C SER A 98 -31.19 8.78 15.23
N VAL A 99 -31.79 8.71 16.42
CA VAL A 99 -31.30 9.38 17.64
C VAL A 99 -30.40 8.45 18.46
N ASP A 100 -30.70 7.16 18.47
CA ASP A 100 -30.06 6.14 19.33
C ASP A 100 -29.08 5.22 18.56
N GLY A 101 -29.12 5.21 17.23
CA GLY A 101 -28.30 4.36 16.36
C GLY A 101 -28.91 2.98 16.10
N GLU A 102 -30.02 2.64 16.79
CA GLU A 102 -30.67 1.33 16.74
C GLU A 102 -32.00 1.39 15.98
N ASN A 103 -32.82 2.39 16.28
CA ASN A 103 -34.12 2.60 15.67
C ASN A 103 -34.00 3.61 14.52
N TRP A 104 -34.37 3.18 13.31
CA TRP A 104 -34.17 3.96 12.10
C TRP A 104 -35.51 4.41 11.49
N THR A 105 -35.58 5.69 11.15
CA THR A 105 -36.71 6.29 10.43
C THR A 105 -36.26 6.67 9.03
N THR A 106 -36.93 6.14 7.99
CA THR A 106 -36.73 6.58 6.61
C THR A 106 -37.36 7.96 6.42
N ILE A 107 -36.55 8.95 6.04
CA ILE A 107 -36.99 10.34 5.80
C ILE A 107 -37.01 10.71 4.32
N LEU A 108 -36.22 10.01 3.49
CA LEU A 108 -36.32 10.04 2.04
C LEU A 108 -36.29 8.59 1.54
N GLU A 109 -37.21 8.25 0.66
CA GLU A 109 -37.33 6.91 0.06
C GLU A 109 -37.25 7.02 -1.48
N GLY A 110 -36.57 6.07 -2.12
CA GLY A 110 -36.52 5.93 -3.58
C GLY A 110 -35.92 7.13 -4.31
N GLN A 111 -34.99 7.86 -3.69
CA GLN A 111 -34.41 9.05 -4.28
C GLN A 111 -33.57 8.72 -5.51
N LEU A 112 -33.58 9.65 -6.47
CA LEU A 112 -32.71 9.66 -7.64
C LEU A 112 -31.90 10.94 -7.63
N SER A 113 -30.58 10.82 -7.79
CA SER A 113 -29.78 11.99 -8.13
C SER A 113 -30.11 12.49 -9.54
N SER A 114 -29.77 13.74 -9.82
CA SER A 114 -30.04 14.41 -11.10
C SER A 114 -29.50 13.64 -12.31
N GLY A 115 -28.34 12.99 -12.19
CA GLY A 115 -27.66 12.38 -13.32
C GLY A 115 -26.97 13.41 -14.22
N ARG A 116 -26.87 14.68 -13.79
CA ARG A 116 -26.44 15.81 -14.63
C ARG A 116 -25.20 16.52 -14.12
N VAL A 117 -24.87 16.37 -12.83
CA VAL A 117 -23.73 17.06 -12.21
C VAL A 117 -22.85 16.15 -11.37
N ILE A 118 -21.59 16.54 -11.15
CA ILE A 118 -20.64 15.91 -10.21
C ILE A 118 -20.54 16.64 -8.87
N GLY A 119 -21.00 17.89 -8.78
CA GLY A 119 -21.04 18.70 -7.57
C GLY A 119 -22.20 18.35 -6.64
N LEU A 120 -22.36 19.15 -5.58
CA LEU A 120 -23.37 18.93 -4.54
C LEU A 120 -24.79 19.15 -5.08
N GLU A 121 -25.66 18.18 -4.81
CA GLU A 121 -27.11 18.22 -5.01
C GLU A 121 -27.80 18.15 -3.65
N ARG A 122 -28.80 19.02 -3.42
CA ARG A 122 -29.55 19.08 -2.15
C ARG A 122 -30.85 18.29 -2.24
N PHE A 123 -31.08 17.44 -1.23
CA PHE A 123 -32.32 16.71 -1.02
C PHE A 123 -32.94 17.19 0.30
N GLN A 124 -34.09 17.87 0.22
CA GLN A 124 -34.71 18.57 1.35
C GLN A 124 -35.99 17.86 1.80
N PHE A 125 -36.24 17.87 3.11
CA PHE A 125 -37.36 17.21 3.79
C PHE A 125 -37.86 18.08 4.96
N GLN A 126 -38.87 17.61 5.70
CA GLN A 126 -39.34 18.32 6.90
C GLN A 126 -38.32 18.19 8.03
N PRO A 127 -38.10 19.24 8.85
CA PRO A 127 -37.13 19.17 9.95
C PRO A 127 -37.33 17.98 10.89
N VAL A 128 -36.25 17.28 11.21
CA VAL A 128 -36.22 16.13 12.13
C VAL A 128 -35.03 16.23 13.08
N GLN A 129 -35.15 15.61 14.26
CA GLN A 129 -34.05 15.47 15.22
C GLN A 129 -33.31 14.15 14.95
N ALA A 130 -32.00 14.22 14.77
CA ALA A 130 -31.17 13.05 14.48
C ALA A 130 -29.75 13.23 15.05
N ARG A 131 -29.15 12.14 15.53
CA ARG A 131 -27.70 12.07 15.77
C ARG A 131 -26.99 11.36 14.61
N TYR A 132 -27.66 10.36 14.05
CA TYR A 132 -27.12 9.52 12.98
C TYR A 132 -27.88 9.75 11.68
N VAL A 133 -27.14 9.84 10.58
CA VAL A 133 -27.69 9.95 9.22
C VAL A 133 -27.08 8.86 8.36
N LYS A 134 -27.92 8.01 7.77
CA LYS A 134 -27.51 6.83 7.01
C LYS A 134 -28.03 6.91 5.57
N TYR A 135 -27.09 7.00 4.63
CA TYR A 135 -27.35 6.82 3.20
C TYR A 135 -27.42 5.33 2.90
N VAL A 136 -28.52 4.85 2.33
CA VAL A 136 -28.69 3.45 1.93
C VAL A 136 -28.78 3.40 0.41
N GLY A 137 -27.75 2.85 -0.24
CA GLY A 137 -27.61 2.85 -1.69
C GLY A 137 -28.32 1.67 -2.36
N HIS A 138 -28.94 1.93 -3.51
CA HIS A 138 -29.63 0.95 -4.37
C HIS A 138 -28.99 0.87 -5.75
N GLY A 139 -27.68 1.07 -5.81
CA GLY A 139 -26.90 1.18 -7.03
C GLY A 139 -27.17 2.47 -7.80
N ASN A 140 -27.10 2.39 -9.12
CA ASN A 140 -27.34 3.51 -10.03
C ASN A 140 -28.06 3.06 -11.31
N SER A 141 -28.33 3.99 -12.20
CA SER A 141 -29.02 3.71 -13.48
C SER A 141 -28.26 2.81 -14.46
N LYS A 142 -26.99 2.44 -14.17
CA LYS A 142 -26.15 1.59 -15.02
C LYS A 142 -25.73 0.27 -14.38
N ASN A 143 -25.53 0.22 -13.07
CA ASN A 143 -25.07 -0.97 -12.35
C ASN A 143 -25.34 -0.85 -10.83
N SER A 144 -24.91 -1.86 -10.05
CA SER A 144 -25.14 -1.99 -8.60
C SER A 144 -24.18 -1.22 -7.70
N TRP A 145 -23.28 -0.39 -8.25
CA TRP A 145 -22.32 0.38 -7.45
C TRP A 145 -22.96 1.61 -6.80
N ASN A 146 -22.71 1.78 -5.51
CA ASN A 146 -22.94 3.00 -4.74
C ASN A 146 -21.61 3.75 -4.67
N SER A 147 -21.57 5.00 -5.15
CA SER A 147 -20.35 5.78 -5.18
C SER A 147 -20.63 7.26 -4.90
N VAL A 148 -20.34 7.69 -3.68
CA VAL A 148 -20.65 9.02 -3.15
C VAL A 148 -19.33 9.75 -2.89
N THR A 149 -19.20 10.98 -3.37
CA THR A 149 -17.99 11.80 -3.20
C THR A 149 -18.11 12.78 -2.04
N GLU A 150 -19.31 13.29 -1.76
CA GLU A 150 -19.59 14.07 -0.55
C GLU A 150 -20.99 13.74 -0.05
N LEU A 151 -21.19 13.81 1.26
CA LEU A 151 -22.46 13.68 1.94
C LEU A 151 -22.41 14.47 3.26
N ALA A 152 -23.36 15.38 3.44
CA ALA A 152 -23.53 16.09 4.71
C ALA A 152 -25.01 16.36 4.99
N ALA A 153 -25.43 16.16 6.24
CA ALA A 153 -26.70 16.66 6.73
C ALA A 153 -26.59 18.14 7.13
N ILE A 154 -27.63 18.90 6.83
CA ILE A 154 -27.69 20.35 7.01
C ILE A 154 -29.06 20.77 7.54
N ASN A 155 -29.09 21.95 8.16
CA ASN A 155 -30.30 22.67 8.55
C ASN A 155 -30.37 23.98 7.74
N CYS A 156 -31.28 24.12 6.78
CA CYS A 156 -31.37 25.29 5.91
C CYS A 156 -31.78 26.58 6.63
N GLY A 157 -32.30 26.49 7.85
CA GLY A 157 -32.46 27.63 8.75
C GLY A 157 -31.11 28.22 9.18
N ILE A 158 -30.13 27.36 9.46
CA ILE A 158 -28.85 27.72 10.11
C ILE A 158 -27.66 27.70 9.14
N ASN A 159 -27.59 26.69 8.28
CA ASN A 159 -26.54 26.49 7.29
C ASN A 159 -26.87 27.14 5.94
N ALA A 160 -25.87 27.23 5.07
CA ALA A 160 -26.06 27.68 3.70
C ALA A 160 -26.74 26.57 2.86
N CYS A 161 -27.89 26.89 2.27
CA CYS A 161 -28.58 26.04 1.30
C CYS A 161 -28.66 26.78 -0.04
N PRO A 162 -27.54 26.91 -0.78
CA PRO A 162 -27.48 27.73 -1.97
C PRO A 162 -28.35 27.14 -3.09
N VAL A 163 -28.91 28.00 -3.94
CA VAL A 163 -29.71 27.58 -5.10
C VAL A 163 -28.89 26.75 -6.10
N SER A 164 -27.56 26.87 -6.09
CA SER A 164 -26.65 26.08 -6.92
C SER A 164 -26.68 24.58 -6.61
N HIS A 165 -27.18 24.16 -5.44
CA HIS A 165 -27.36 22.72 -5.15
C HIS A 165 -28.73 22.18 -5.64
N ILE A 166 -29.53 23.01 -6.31
CA ILE A 166 -30.71 22.57 -7.06
C ILE A 166 -30.32 22.55 -8.53
N ILE A 167 -30.36 21.37 -9.16
CA ILE A 167 -29.68 21.16 -10.45
C ILE A 167 -30.53 21.70 -11.61
N THR A 168 -30.23 22.93 -12.02
CA THR A 168 -30.79 23.61 -13.20
C THR A 168 -29.80 23.61 -14.36
N ASP A 169 -30.24 24.08 -15.54
CA ASP A 169 -29.39 24.18 -16.72
C ASP A 169 -28.20 25.14 -16.51
N ASP A 170 -28.39 26.23 -15.76
CA ASP A 170 -27.32 27.17 -15.43
C ASP A 170 -26.24 26.53 -14.54
N VAL A 171 -26.64 25.66 -13.59
CA VAL A 171 -25.71 24.92 -12.74
C VAL A 171 -24.89 23.94 -13.57
N VAL A 172 -25.56 23.21 -14.48
CA VAL A 172 -24.89 22.28 -15.40
C VAL A 172 -23.91 23.00 -16.31
N GLU A 173 -24.27 24.19 -16.80
CA GLU A 173 -23.35 25.00 -17.62
C GLU A 173 -22.14 25.48 -16.82
N ALA A 174 -22.35 25.97 -15.59
CA ALA A 174 -21.26 26.39 -14.71
C ALA A 174 -20.30 25.24 -14.40
N GLU A 175 -20.81 24.02 -14.22
CA GLU A 175 -19.99 22.86 -13.89
C GLU A 175 -19.07 22.41 -15.04
N LYS A 176 -19.39 22.73 -16.30
CA LYS A 176 -18.47 22.46 -17.43
C LYS A 176 -17.11 23.13 -17.22
N VAL A 177 -17.07 24.30 -16.59
CA VAL A 177 -15.83 25.00 -16.26
C VAL A 177 -15.05 24.21 -15.21
N VAL A 178 -15.71 23.78 -14.13
CA VAL A 178 -15.11 22.96 -13.07
C VAL A 178 -14.54 21.65 -13.63
N ILE A 179 -15.29 20.96 -14.49
CA ILE A 179 -14.83 19.73 -15.14
C ILE A 179 -13.60 19.99 -16.03
N ALA A 180 -13.57 21.11 -16.76
CA ALA A 180 -12.42 21.48 -17.59
C ALA A 180 -11.18 21.78 -16.74
N GLU A 181 -11.34 22.48 -15.61
CA GLU A 181 -10.27 22.74 -14.65
C GLU A 181 -9.73 21.44 -14.03
N MET A 182 -10.62 20.52 -13.60
CA MET A 182 -10.23 19.21 -13.10
C MET A 182 -9.48 18.38 -14.15
N ALA A 183 -9.92 18.41 -15.41
CA ALA A 183 -9.23 17.73 -16.51
C ALA A 183 -7.84 18.32 -16.77
N ALA A 184 -7.70 19.65 -16.69
CA ALA A 184 -6.41 20.33 -16.80
C ALA A 184 -5.49 19.98 -15.62
N ALA A 185 -6.02 19.94 -14.40
CA ALA A 185 -5.28 19.52 -13.21
C ALA A 185 -4.81 18.06 -13.31
N SER A 186 -5.67 17.14 -13.76
CA SER A 186 -5.30 15.73 -14.01
C SER A 186 -4.17 15.60 -15.04
N LYS A 187 -4.20 16.42 -16.11
CA LYS A 187 -3.11 16.46 -17.10
C LYS A 187 -1.81 17.01 -16.50
N ALA A 188 -1.89 18.07 -15.70
CA ALA A 188 -0.73 18.64 -15.01
C ALA A 188 -0.11 17.63 -14.03
N LEU A 189 -0.92 16.88 -13.28
CA LEU A 189 -0.46 15.81 -12.40
C LEU A 189 0.27 14.70 -13.18
N LYS A 190 -0.29 14.26 -14.32
CA LYS A 190 0.40 13.26 -15.18
C LYS A 190 1.77 13.74 -15.65
N GLU A 191 1.88 15.02 -16.03
CA GLU A 191 3.16 15.62 -16.44
C GLU A 191 4.15 15.71 -15.28
N ALA A 192 3.70 16.12 -14.09
CA ALA A 192 4.52 16.18 -12.88
C ALA A 192 5.08 14.79 -12.49
N ARG A 193 4.39 13.72 -12.89
CA ARG A 193 4.76 12.32 -12.61
C ARG A 193 5.58 11.65 -13.72
N LYS A 194 6.04 12.37 -14.75
CA LYS A 194 6.77 11.77 -15.88
C LYS A 194 8.04 11.02 -15.50
N ASP A 195 8.67 11.42 -14.40
CA ASP A 195 9.92 10.83 -13.90
C ASP A 195 9.68 9.68 -12.91
N LEU A 196 8.43 9.25 -12.72
CA LEU A 196 8.04 8.16 -11.82
C LEU A 196 8.90 6.90 -11.96
N ARG A 197 9.26 6.53 -13.20
CA ARG A 197 10.03 5.30 -13.50
C ARG A 197 11.50 5.56 -13.84
N LYS A 198 12.01 6.76 -13.54
CA LYS A 198 13.41 7.13 -13.76
C LYS A 198 14.22 6.92 -12.49
N GLY A 199 15.46 6.45 -12.65
CA GLY A 199 16.44 6.25 -11.58
C GLY A 199 17.46 7.40 -11.45
N ASN A 200 17.18 8.55 -12.05
CA ASN A 200 18.08 9.71 -12.06
C ASN A 200 17.94 10.55 -10.77
N PHE A 201 18.23 9.94 -9.62
CA PHE A 201 18.22 10.57 -8.29
C PHE A 201 19.14 9.79 -7.34
N GLY A 202 19.35 10.32 -6.12
CA GLY A 202 20.25 9.75 -5.13
C GLY A 202 21.71 10.06 -5.46
N GLU A 203 22.51 10.34 -4.43
CA GLU A 203 23.95 10.55 -4.59
C GLU A 203 24.66 9.22 -4.90
N PRO A 204 25.62 9.18 -5.84
CA PRO A 204 26.39 7.97 -6.10
C PRO A 204 27.15 7.50 -4.85
N ALA A 205 26.84 6.29 -4.38
CA ALA A 205 27.56 5.65 -3.29
C ALA A 205 28.87 5.00 -3.78
N VAL A 206 29.82 4.83 -2.86
CA VAL A 206 31.09 4.17 -3.13
C VAL A 206 30.90 2.66 -3.18
N TYR A 207 31.33 2.03 -4.28
CA TYR A 207 31.40 0.58 -4.41
C TYR A 207 32.78 0.10 -3.95
N PRO A 208 32.90 -0.67 -2.85
CA PRO A 208 34.20 -1.09 -2.31
C PRO A 208 35.11 -1.78 -3.33
N CYS A 209 34.57 -2.64 -4.20
CA CYS A 209 35.36 -3.36 -5.20
C CYS A 209 36.00 -2.48 -6.27
N GLU A 210 35.43 -1.29 -6.49
CA GLU A 210 35.92 -0.33 -7.48
C GLU A 210 36.87 0.71 -6.85
N THR A 211 37.04 0.69 -5.53
CA THR A 211 37.71 1.77 -4.81
C THR A 211 38.72 1.29 -3.76
N THR A 212 38.27 0.58 -2.74
CA THR A 212 39.07 0.29 -1.52
C THR A 212 39.45 -1.18 -1.39
N VAL A 213 38.75 -2.09 -2.07
CA VAL A 213 38.92 -3.53 -1.93
C VAL A 213 39.18 -4.18 -3.29
N LYS A 214 40.17 -5.06 -3.37
CA LYS A 214 40.37 -5.92 -4.54
C LYS A 214 39.51 -7.17 -4.38
N CYS A 215 38.33 -7.19 -5.02
CA CYS A 215 37.41 -8.31 -4.95
C CYS A 215 37.82 -9.45 -5.90
N ASP A 216 37.93 -10.68 -5.38
CA ASP A 216 38.20 -11.89 -6.20
C ASP A 216 36.88 -12.57 -6.55
N THR A 217 36.24 -12.10 -7.62
CA THR A 217 34.89 -12.51 -8.00
C THR A 217 34.80 -13.94 -8.57
N ARG A 218 35.89 -14.71 -8.56
CA ARG A 218 35.94 -16.11 -9.01
C ARG A 218 36.02 -17.11 -7.86
N ILE A 219 35.98 -16.63 -6.63
CA ILE A 219 35.93 -17.47 -5.43
C ILE A 219 34.78 -17.01 -4.53
N PRO A 220 34.19 -17.93 -3.76
CA PRO A 220 33.18 -17.55 -2.78
C PRO A 220 33.81 -16.72 -1.66
N LEU A 221 33.09 -15.70 -1.21
CA LEU A 221 33.41 -14.91 -0.02
C LEU A 221 33.57 -15.83 1.21
N PRO A 222 34.42 -15.48 2.19
CA PRO A 222 34.47 -16.21 3.45
C PRO A 222 33.18 -16.00 4.26
N VAL A 223 32.73 -17.02 5.01
CA VAL A 223 31.58 -16.85 5.92
C VAL A 223 32.02 -15.95 7.07
N PRO A 224 31.28 -14.86 7.38
CA PRO A 224 31.63 -14.01 8.51
C PRO A 224 31.42 -14.77 9.83
N THR A 225 32.48 -14.88 10.65
CA THR A 225 32.47 -15.67 11.88
C THR A 225 32.27 -14.85 13.16
N ASN A 226 32.39 -13.53 13.07
CA ASN A 226 32.44 -12.62 14.22
C ASN A 226 31.32 -11.56 14.20
N LEU A 227 30.14 -11.91 13.70
CA LEU A 227 28.99 -11.00 13.72
C LEU A 227 28.47 -10.81 15.15
N PRO A 228 28.05 -9.60 15.54
CA PRO A 228 27.45 -9.37 16.85
C PRO A 228 26.07 -10.04 16.92
N LYS A 229 25.63 -10.42 18.13
CA LYS A 229 24.30 -11.03 18.34
C LYS A 229 23.14 -10.07 18.03
N SER A 230 23.40 -8.78 18.14
CA SER A 230 22.48 -7.70 17.82
C SER A 230 23.27 -6.61 17.09
N PRO A 231 22.68 -5.93 16.10
CA PRO A 231 23.40 -4.92 15.34
C PRO A 231 23.96 -3.80 16.23
N VAL A 232 25.14 -3.30 15.88
CA VAL A 232 25.86 -2.27 16.63
C VAL A 232 25.92 -0.99 15.79
N ALA A 233 25.68 0.15 16.42
CA ALA A 233 25.79 1.46 15.77
C ALA A 233 27.21 1.72 15.26
N GLY A 234 27.33 2.40 14.11
CA GLY A 234 28.62 2.75 13.50
C GLY A 234 29.28 1.63 12.70
N ASN A 235 28.86 0.37 12.87
CA ASN A 235 29.26 -0.73 11.99
C ASN A 235 28.67 -0.54 10.59
N ALA A 236 29.36 -1.01 9.56
CA ALA A 236 28.75 -1.21 8.25
C ALA A 236 27.72 -2.36 8.29
N PRO A 237 26.74 -2.42 7.36
CA PRO A 237 25.77 -3.49 7.30
C PRO A 237 26.39 -4.89 7.32
N SER A 238 27.49 -5.12 6.58
CA SER A 238 28.17 -6.42 6.54
C SER A 238 28.92 -6.80 7.81
N GLU A 239 29.12 -5.85 8.74
CA GLU A 239 29.71 -6.11 10.05
C GLU A 239 28.63 -6.46 11.09
N ASN A 240 27.36 -6.16 10.80
CA ASN A 240 26.21 -6.52 11.62
C ASN A 240 25.46 -7.76 11.09
N PHE A 241 25.51 -8.00 9.78
CA PHE A 241 24.73 -9.04 9.07
C PHE A 241 25.61 -9.86 8.12
N ASP A 242 25.28 -11.14 7.93
CA ASP A 242 25.88 -11.92 6.85
C ASP A 242 25.27 -11.47 5.52
N LEU A 243 26.00 -10.61 4.81
CA LEU A 243 25.62 -10.14 3.47
C LEU A 243 26.34 -10.90 2.35
N THR A 244 27.04 -11.99 2.66
CA THR A 244 27.79 -12.74 1.64
C THR A 244 26.88 -13.50 0.70
N THR A 245 25.66 -13.83 1.13
CA THR A 245 24.64 -14.54 0.36
C THR A 245 23.58 -13.60 -0.21
N TRP A 246 23.90 -12.34 -0.50
CA TRP A 246 22.92 -11.38 -1.01
C TRP A 246 23.50 -10.48 -2.09
N TYR A 247 22.71 -10.11 -3.10
CA TYR A 247 22.91 -8.86 -3.83
C TYR A 247 21.77 -7.90 -3.49
N LEU A 248 22.01 -6.59 -3.56
CA LEU A 248 20.99 -5.55 -3.33
C LEU A 248 20.59 -4.91 -4.65
N SER A 249 19.29 -4.81 -4.92
CA SER A 249 18.78 -4.01 -6.04
C SER A 249 18.35 -2.64 -5.56
N GLN A 250 18.84 -1.58 -6.21
CA GLN A 250 18.55 -0.19 -5.84
C GLN A 250 17.72 0.51 -6.92
N PRO A 251 16.75 1.36 -6.55
CA PRO A 251 15.85 2.00 -7.50
C PRO A 251 16.49 3.16 -8.30
N PHE A 252 17.82 3.26 -8.32
CA PHE A 252 18.59 4.21 -9.10
C PHE A 252 18.97 3.64 -10.48
N ASP A 253 19.53 4.49 -11.35
CA ASP A 253 20.06 4.15 -12.68
C ASP A 253 21.18 5.16 -13.02
N HIS A 254 22.22 5.17 -12.19
CA HIS A 254 23.34 6.11 -12.29
C HIS A 254 24.21 5.82 -13.53
N ASP A 255 24.29 4.57 -13.97
CA ASP A 255 25.02 4.16 -15.17
C ASP A 255 24.22 4.36 -16.48
N LYS A 256 22.94 4.73 -16.39
CA LYS A 256 22.01 5.04 -17.49
C LYS A 256 21.75 3.85 -18.40
N ASN A 257 21.81 2.63 -17.87
CA ASN A 257 21.50 1.40 -18.60
C ASN A 257 19.97 1.10 -18.65
N GLY A 258 19.16 1.86 -17.91
CA GLY A 258 17.70 1.71 -17.87
C GLY A 258 17.22 0.61 -16.92
N LYS A 259 18.06 0.14 -16.00
CA LYS A 259 17.80 -0.88 -14.98
C LYS A 259 18.21 -0.37 -13.59
N PRO A 260 17.75 -1.04 -12.52
CA PRO A 260 18.27 -0.82 -11.18
C PRO A 260 19.79 -0.98 -11.11
N ASP A 261 20.44 -0.13 -10.31
CA ASP A 261 21.84 -0.31 -9.94
C ASP A 261 21.95 -1.40 -8.88
N ASP A 262 22.46 -2.58 -9.28
CA ASP A 262 22.63 -3.71 -8.39
C ASP A 262 24.00 -3.69 -7.68
N VAL A 263 24.02 -4.00 -6.39
CA VAL A 263 25.22 -4.13 -5.56
C VAL A 263 25.53 -5.61 -5.36
N SER A 264 26.65 -6.06 -5.91
CA SER A 264 27.08 -7.47 -5.81
C SER A 264 27.40 -7.91 -4.39
N GLU A 265 27.44 -9.22 -4.19
CA GLU A 265 27.78 -9.87 -2.92
C GLU A 265 29.12 -9.37 -2.38
N TRP A 266 30.12 -9.23 -3.26
CA TRP A 266 31.44 -8.73 -2.91
C TRP A 266 31.43 -7.28 -2.45
N ASN A 267 30.60 -6.41 -3.04
CA ASN A 267 30.49 -5.03 -2.58
C ASN A 267 29.73 -4.97 -1.24
N LEU A 268 28.61 -5.68 -1.11
CA LEU A 268 27.82 -5.73 0.12
C LEU A 268 28.65 -6.24 1.29
N ALA A 269 29.31 -7.38 1.14
CA ALA A 269 30.13 -7.99 2.19
C ALA A 269 31.35 -7.16 2.60
N ASN A 270 31.73 -6.15 1.81
CA ASN A 270 32.85 -5.25 2.08
C ASN A 270 32.41 -3.84 2.50
N GLY A 271 31.26 -3.74 3.16
CA GLY A 271 30.84 -2.52 3.86
C GLY A 271 30.10 -1.49 3.00
N TYR A 272 29.53 -1.91 1.86
CA TYR A 272 28.70 -1.01 1.05
C TYR A 272 27.56 -0.40 1.89
N GLN A 273 27.37 0.91 1.73
CA GLN A 273 26.22 1.65 2.24
C GLN A 273 25.81 2.73 1.25
N HIS A 274 24.51 2.94 1.13
CA HIS A 274 23.93 4.12 0.51
C HIS A 274 23.19 4.95 1.56
N PRO A 275 23.61 6.21 1.82
CA PRO A 275 23.15 6.97 2.99
C PRO A 275 21.65 7.30 2.99
N GLU A 276 20.99 7.25 1.83
CA GLU A 276 19.55 7.52 1.74
C GLU A 276 18.66 6.28 1.85
N ILE A 277 19.14 5.10 1.45
CA ILE A 277 18.25 3.94 1.20
C ILE A 277 18.71 2.61 1.78
N PHE A 278 20.00 2.44 2.08
CA PHE A 278 20.58 1.21 2.57
C PHE A 278 21.76 1.51 3.50
N TYR A 279 21.51 1.62 4.80
CA TYR A 279 22.53 2.08 5.75
C TYR A 279 22.27 1.54 7.16
N THR A 280 23.30 1.59 8.01
CA THR A 280 23.18 1.31 9.43
C THR A 280 22.64 2.54 10.17
N ALA A 281 21.50 2.39 10.84
CA ALA A 281 20.91 3.43 11.69
C ALA A 281 21.73 3.67 12.97
N ASP A 282 21.38 4.74 13.70
CA ASP A 282 22.04 5.12 14.96
C ASP A 282 21.92 4.06 16.07
N ASP A 283 20.95 3.14 15.97
CA ASP A 283 20.78 2.00 16.88
C ASP A 283 21.41 0.70 16.33
N GLY A 284 22.11 0.75 15.20
CA GLY A 284 22.72 -0.38 14.52
C GLY A 284 21.81 -1.10 13.52
N GLY A 285 20.50 -0.84 13.50
CA GLY A 285 19.57 -1.51 12.59
C GLY A 285 19.88 -1.23 11.11
N LEU A 286 19.60 -2.20 10.24
CA LEU A 286 19.78 -2.06 8.79
C LEU A 286 18.53 -1.45 8.15
N VAL A 287 18.64 -0.22 7.66
CA VAL A 287 17.54 0.51 7.03
C VAL A 287 17.41 0.13 5.57
N PHE A 288 16.18 -0.13 5.14
CA PHE A 288 15.77 -0.18 3.73
C PHE A 288 14.73 0.91 3.48
N LYS A 289 14.98 1.81 2.54
CA LYS A 289 14.02 2.84 2.13
C LYS A 289 13.73 2.72 0.64
N THR A 290 12.45 2.73 0.28
CA THR A 290 12.02 2.70 -1.12
C THR A 290 10.96 3.75 -1.39
N TYR A 291 11.31 4.70 -2.26
CA TYR A 291 10.38 5.71 -2.76
C TYR A 291 9.32 5.10 -3.70
N VAL A 292 8.26 5.85 -4.00
CA VAL A 292 7.33 5.52 -5.10
C VAL A 292 8.04 5.66 -6.45
N LYS A 293 8.88 6.69 -6.61
CA LYS A 293 9.77 6.84 -7.78
C LYS A 293 10.89 5.78 -7.79
N GLY A 294 11.46 5.53 -8.96
CA GLY A 294 12.55 4.56 -9.10
C GLY A 294 12.63 3.90 -10.47
N THR A 295 13.81 3.47 -10.90
CA THR A 295 13.90 2.48 -11.96
C THR A 295 13.29 1.14 -11.49
N ARG A 296 12.74 0.37 -12.41
CA ARG A 296 12.11 -0.94 -12.12
C ARG A 296 12.94 -2.07 -12.72
N THR A 297 12.92 -3.21 -12.05
CA THR A 297 13.67 -4.43 -12.44
C THR A 297 13.30 -4.96 -13.83
N SER A 298 12.08 -4.70 -14.31
CA SER A 298 11.65 -5.06 -15.67
C SER A 298 10.52 -4.14 -16.16
N LYS A 299 10.14 -4.29 -17.43
CA LYS A 299 8.97 -3.62 -18.02
C LYS A 299 7.65 -4.05 -17.36
N ASN A 300 7.55 -5.30 -16.90
CA ASN A 300 6.33 -5.85 -16.30
C ASN A 300 6.19 -5.48 -14.82
N THR A 301 7.30 -5.14 -14.16
CA THR A 301 7.29 -4.71 -12.76
C THR A 301 6.70 -3.32 -12.62
N LYS A 302 5.63 -3.16 -11.83
CA LYS A 302 5.01 -1.85 -11.56
C LYS A 302 5.82 -1.01 -10.56
N TYR A 303 6.33 -1.63 -9.51
CA TYR A 303 6.82 -0.92 -8.32
C TYR A 303 8.34 -0.92 -8.18
N ALA A 304 8.90 0.13 -7.56
CA ALA A 304 10.30 0.21 -7.20
C ALA A 304 10.62 -0.67 -5.98
N ARG A 305 11.89 -1.03 -5.79
CA ARG A 305 12.35 -1.82 -4.65
C ARG A 305 13.72 -1.35 -4.17
N THR A 306 13.96 -1.47 -2.88
CA THR A 306 15.29 -1.50 -2.25
C THR A 306 15.32 -2.81 -1.48
N GLU A 307 15.77 -3.85 -2.17
CA GLU A 307 15.49 -5.23 -1.76
C GLU A 307 16.65 -6.14 -2.13
N MET A 308 17.00 -7.03 -1.19
CA MET A 308 18.03 -8.03 -1.39
C MET A 308 17.46 -9.27 -2.06
N ARG A 309 18.31 -9.95 -2.84
CA ARG A 309 18.05 -11.23 -3.49
C ARG A 309 19.13 -12.21 -3.03
N GLU A 310 18.74 -13.37 -2.53
CA GLU A 310 19.65 -14.38 -1.99
C GLU A 310 20.58 -14.96 -3.07
N MET A 311 21.88 -15.10 -2.79
CA MET A 311 22.92 -15.53 -3.72
C MET A 311 23.79 -16.62 -3.09
N LEU A 312 23.37 -17.88 -3.12
CA LEU A 312 24.11 -18.98 -2.47
C LEU A 312 25.51 -19.21 -3.07
N ARG A 313 25.80 -18.66 -4.26
CA ARG A 313 27.15 -18.65 -4.86
C ARG A 313 28.16 -17.79 -4.09
N ARG A 314 27.67 -16.94 -3.19
CA ARG A 314 28.47 -16.12 -2.27
C ARG A 314 29.55 -15.30 -2.96
N GLY A 315 29.21 -14.66 -4.08
CA GLY A 315 30.14 -13.82 -4.84
C GLY A 315 31.00 -14.55 -5.88
N ASP A 316 30.94 -15.89 -5.98
CA ASP A 316 31.57 -16.62 -7.08
C ASP A 316 30.76 -16.43 -8.37
N THR A 317 31.21 -15.50 -9.22
CA THR A 317 30.57 -15.15 -10.48
C THR A 317 30.76 -16.17 -11.59
N SER A 318 31.52 -17.25 -11.36
CA SER A 318 31.53 -18.40 -12.27
C SER A 318 30.19 -19.15 -12.25
N ILE A 319 29.42 -19.03 -11.16
CA ILE A 319 28.09 -19.61 -11.00
C ILE A 319 27.04 -18.60 -11.48
N SER A 320 26.16 -19.06 -12.37
CA SER A 320 25.09 -18.24 -12.94
C SER A 320 24.05 -17.85 -11.89
N THR A 321 23.54 -16.62 -11.96
CA THR A 321 22.50 -16.13 -11.03
C THR A 321 21.22 -16.97 -11.09
N LYS A 322 20.85 -17.45 -12.28
CA LYS A 322 19.59 -18.15 -12.56
C LYS A 322 19.83 -19.62 -12.90
N GLY A 323 18.83 -20.45 -12.60
CA GLY A 323 18.82 -21.88 -12.90
C GLY A 323 18.93 -22.74 -11.64
N VAL A 324 18.57 -24.01 -11.76
CA VAL A 324 18.84 -25.01 -10.72
C VAL A 324 20.35 -25.28 -10.74
N ASN A 325 21.06 -24.63 -9.83
CA ASN A 325 22.51 -24.63 -9.74
C ASN A 325 22.95 -24.24 -8.31
N GLU A 326 24.26 -24.14 -8.08
CA GLU A 326 24.85 -23.82 -6.77
C GLU A 326 24.48 -22.43 -6.20
N ASN A 327 23.83 -21.55 -6.96
CA ASN A 327 23.39 -20.23 -6.47
C ASN A 327 21.98 -20.22 -5.87
N ASN A 328 21.18 -21.24 -6.17
CA ASN A 328 19.76 -21.26 -5.86
C ASN A 328 19.39 -22.57 -5.16
N TRP A 329 18.28 -22.56 -4.44
CA TRP A 329 17.79 -23.75 -3.74
C TRP A 329 16.52 -24.29 -4.40
N VAL A 330 16.12 -25.49 -4.00
CA VAL A 330 14.88 -26.14 -4.47
C VAL A 330 14.13 -26.72 -3.28
N PHE A 331 12.84 -26.99 -3.41
CA PHE A 331 12.08 -27.67 -2.36
C PHE A 331 12.51 -29.14 -2.31
N SER A 332 12.48 -29.77 -1.13
CA SER A 332 12.81 -31.20 -0.97
C SER A 332 11.82 -32.14 -1.68
N SER A 333 10.69 -31.61 -2.15
CA SER A 333 9.72 -32.30 -3.02
C SER A 333 10.10 -32.29 -4.50
N ALA A 334 11.11 -31.53 -4.92
CA ALA A 334 11.57 -31.48 -6.31
C ALA A 334 12.24 -32.80 -6.76
N PRO A 335 12.39 -33.04 -8.08
CA PRO A 335 13.06 -34.23 -8.60
C PRO A 335 14.50 -34.35 -8.09
N VAL A 336 14.98 -35.59 -7.91
CA VAL A 336 16.30 -35.87 -7.31
C VAL A 336 17.46 -35.22 -8.08
N GLU A 337 17.32 -35.05 -9.38
CA GLU A 337 18.28 -34.37 -10.26
C GLU A 337 18.45 -32.91 -9.85
N ASP A 338 17.36 -32.25 -9.49
CA ASP A 338 17.37 -30.86 -9.01
C ASP A 338 17.92 -30.77 -7.59
N LEU A 339 17.53 -31.71 -6.72
CA LEU A 339 18.06 -31.80 -5.36
C LEU A 339 19.59 -31.92 -5.35
N LYS A 340 20.16 -32.65 -6.32
CA LYS A 340 21.61 -32.83 -6.49
C LYS A 340 22.30 -31.61 -7.10
N ALA A 341 21.62 -30.87 -7.98
CA ALA A 341 22.21 -29.76 -8.73
C ALA A 341 22.12 -28.41 -8.00
N ALA A 342 21.13 -28.25 -7.12
CA ALA A 342 20.91 -27.02 -6.38
C ALA A 342 21.99 -26.76 -5.32
N GLY A 343 22.21 -25.48 -5.00
CA GLY A 343 23.13 -25.06 -3.94
C GLY A 343 22.63 -25.42 -2.54
N ALA A 344 21.32 -25.57 -2.37
CA ALA A 344 20.71 -26.05 -1.15
C ALA A 344 19.29 -26.60 -1.36
N ILE A 345 18.72 -27.21 -0.31
CA ILE A 345 17.38 -27.81 -0.31
C ILE A 345 16.55 -27.19 0.82
N ASP A 346 15.27 -26.96 0.54
CA ASP A 346 14.34 -26.31 1.46
C ASP A 346 14.86 -24.94 1.92
N GLY A 347 14.17 -24.26 2.83
CA GLY A 347 14.66 -22.96 3.25
C GLY A 347 13.89 -22.36 4.41
N VAL A 348 14.62 -21.69 5.29
CA VAL A 348 14.05 -20.83 6.32
C VAL A 348 14.61 -19.42 6.14
N LEU A 349 13.73 -18.42 6.04
CA LEU A 349 14.08 -17.01 6.20
C LEU A 349 13.48 -16.50 7.52
N GLU A 350 14.33 -16.01 8.41
CA GLU A 350 13.93 -15.36 9.65
C GLU A 350 14.41 -13.92 9.67
N ALA A 351 13.48 -13.00 9.98
CA ALA A 351 13.81 -11.61 10.16
C ALA A 351 13.15 -11.01 11.40
N THR A 352 13.82 -10.03 11.99
CA THR A 352 13.30 -9.15 13.04
C THR A 352 13.41 -7.73 12.51
N LEU A 353 12.34 -6.96 12.53
CA LEU A 353 12.29 -5.62 11.98
C LEU A 353 11.28 -4.74 12.70
N LYS A 354 11.36 -3.44 12.45
CA LYS A 354 10.26 -2.49 12.69
C LYS A 354 9.94 -1.76 11.38
N ILE A 355 8.70 -1.29 11.24
CA ILE A 355 8.33 -0.40 10.13
C ILE A 355 8.49 1.04 10.59
N ASP A 356 9.32 1.82 9.91
CA ASP A 356 9.56 3.21 10.27
C ASP A 356 8.53 4.14 9.63
N HIS A 357 8.18 3.86 8.37
CA HIS A 357 7.26 4.68 7.58
C HIS A 357 6.57 3.85 6.51
N THR A 358 5.33 4.22 6.20
CA THR A 358 4.58 3.69 5.05
C THR A 358 4.14 4.84 4.17
N THR A 359 3.99 4.59 2.86
CA THR A 359 3.42 5.59 1.97
C THR A 359 2.07 6.08 2.49
N THR A 360 1.83 7.39 2.44
CA THR A 360 0.59 8.02 2.94
C THR A 360 -0.25 8.63 1.82
N THR A 361 0.25 8.61 0.60
CA THR A 361 -0.39 9.12 -0.61
C THR A 361 -0.63 8.01 -1.62
N GLY A 362 -1.54 8.23 -2.58
CA GLY A 362 -1.86 7.28 -3.64
C GLY A 362 -3.24 6.67 -3.52
N ASP A 363 -3.57 5.77 -4.43
CA ASP A 363 -4.90 5.19 -4.51
C ASP A 363 -5.25 4.37 -3.26
N ALA A 364 -6.56 4.35 -2.95
CA ALA A 364 -7.15 3.62 -1.82
C ALA A 364 -6.64 2.18 -1.62
N HIS A 365 -6.41 1.46 -2.72
CA HIS A 365 -6.04 0.05 -2.71
C HIS A 365 -4.52 -0.18 -2.73
N GLU A 366 -3.72 0.89 -2.84
CA GLU A 366 -2.25 0.83 -2.88
C GLU A 366 -1.59 1.48 -1.67
N VAL A 367 -2.18 2.55 -1.14
CA VAL A 367 -1.59 3.36 -0.07
C VAL A 367 -1.20 2.50 1.14
N GLY A 368 0.00 2.78 1.67
CA GLY A 368 0.52 2.17 2.88
C GLY A 368 1.09 0.76 2.73
N ARG A 369 0.99 0.14 1.55
CA ARG A 369 1.32 -1.27 1.32
C ARG A 369 2.71 -1.46 0.70
N PHE A 370 3.46 -2.44 1.22
CA PHE A 370 4.72 -2.91 0.64
C PHE A 370 5.03 -4.33 1.13
N ILE A 371 5.97 -5.00 0.46
CA ILE A 371 6.44 -6.34 0.77
C ILE A 371 7.74 -6.28 1.56
N ILE A 372 7.89 -7.15 2.57
CA ILE A 372 9.03 -7.21 3.50
C ILE A 372 9.84 -8.51 3.41
N GLY A 373 9.30 -9.55 2.77
CA GLY A 373 9.94 -10.85 2.58
C GLY A 373 9.27 -11.66 1.48
N GLN A 374 10.04 -12.42 0.70
CA GLN A 374 9.51 -13.22 -0.42
C GLN A 374 10.30 -14.52 -0.60
N ILE A 375 9.65 -15.50 -1.25
CA ILE A 375 10.30 -16.53 -2.05
C ILE A 375 9.88 -16.27 -3.49
N HIS A 376 10.82 -16.37 -4.42
CA HIS A 376 10.54 -16.23 -5.84
C HIS A 376 11.22 -17.37 -6.59
N ASP A 377 10.56 -17.84 -7.65
CA ASP A 377 11.17 -18.77 -8.59
C ASP A 377 11.64 -18.08 -9.89
N LYS A 378 11.64 -18.76 -11.04
CA LYS A 378 11.94 -18.13 -12.33
C LYS A 378 10.86 -17.13 -12.80
N ASP A 379 9.60 -17.37 -12.48
CA ASP A 379 8.41 -16.74 -13.07
C ASP A 379 7.42 -16.23 -12.01
N ASP A 380 7.25 -16.96 -10.89
CA ASP A 380 6.16 -16.81 -9.92
C ASP A 380 6.68 -16.70 -8.48
N GLU A 381 5.80 -16.38 -7.53
CA GLU A 381 6.18 -16.20 -6.12
C GLU A 381 5.46 -17.15 -5.14
N PRO A 382 6.14 -18.20 -4.61
CA PRO A 382 5.58 -19.05 -3.56
C PRO A 382 5.08 -18.28 -2.34
N ILE A 383 5.70 -17.14 -2.01
CA ILE A 383 5.18 -16.21 -1.02
C ILE A 383 5.61 -14.77 -1.27
N ARG A 384 4.67 -13.84 -1.04
CA ARG A 384 4.92 -12.41 -0.85
C ARG A 384 4.34 -11.97 0.49
N LEU A 385 5.18 -11.62 1.45
CA LEU A 385 4.78 -11.17 2.80
C LEU A 385 4.66 -9.65 2.83
N TYR A 386 3.47 -9.15 3.14
CA TYR A 386 3.12 -7.74 3.10
C TYR A 386 3.04 -7.13 4.51
N TYR A 387 3.36 -5.84 4.58
CA TYR A 387 2.87 -4.94 5.61
C TYR A 387 2.00 -3.86 4.96
N ARG A 388 0.91 -3.47 5.62
CA ARG A 388 0.06 -2.37 5.17
C ARG A 388 -0.46 -1.52 6.33
N LYS A 389 -0.25 -0.21 6.31
CA LYS A 389 -0.87 0.74 7.26
C LYS A 389 -1.59 1.85 6.52
N LEU A 390 -2.88 2.02 6.76
CA LEU A 390 -3.65 3.13 6.19
C LEU A 390 -3.27 4.46 6.88
N PRO A 391 -3.33 5.60 6.17
CA PRO A 391 -2.95 6.90 6.73
C PRO A 391 -3.76 7.32 7.97
N ASN A 392 -5.04 6.95 7.99
CA ASN A 392 -6.00 7.27 9.05
C ASN A 392 -6.04 6.22 10.19
N HIS A 393 -5.18 5.20 10.15
CA HIS A 393 -5.13 4.13 11.16
C HIS A 393 -3.85 4.23 12.00
N GLU A 394 -3.91 3.92 13.29
CA GLU A 394 -2.75 3.97 14.19
C GLU A 394 -1.78 2.78 13.98
N THR A 395 -2.32 1.62 13.61
CA THR A 395 -1.56 0.38 13.40
C THR A 395 -1.77 -0.19 12.00
N GLY A 396 -0.85 -1.03 11.55
CA GLY A 396 -0.91 -1.74 10.27
C GLY A 396 -1.19 -3.23 10.39
N THR A 397 -1.46 -3.86 9.25
CA THR A 397 -1.69 -5.29 9.08
C THR A 397 -0.46 -5.99 8.49
N VAL A 398 -0.35 -7.28 8.77
CA VAL A 398 0.61 -8.21 8.16
C VAL A 398 -0.14 -9.43 7.64
N TYR A 399 0.09 -9.74 6.38
CA TYR A 399 -0.57 -10.83 5.65
C TYR A 399 0.35 -11.26 4.50
N PHE A 400 0.09 -12.41 3.87
CA PHE A 400 0.86 -12.82 2.71
C PHE A 400 -0.03 -13.36 1.59
N ALA A 401 0.51 -13.35 0.38
CA ALA A 401 -0.05 -14.06 -0.76
C ALA A 401 0.83 -15.26 -1.11
N HIS A 402 0.20 -16.39 -1.43
CA HIS A 402 0.80 -17.55 -2.06
C HIS A 402 0.27 -17.65 -3.48
N GLU A 403 1.15 -17.62 -4.48
CA GLU A 403 0.78 -17.85 -5.87
C GLU A 403 0.77 -19.36 -6.17
N ASN A 404 -0.36 -19.88 -6.65
CA ASN A 404 -0.42 -21.23 -7.21
C ASN A 404 -0.06 -21.14 -8.69
N THR A 405 1.13 -21.63 -9.05
CA THR A 405 1.59 -21.57 -10.44
C THR A 405 0.72 -22.37 -11.42
N ASN A 406 0.17 -23.51 -10.98
CA ASN A 406 -0.65 -24.34 -11.87
C ASN A 406 -1.96 -23.63 -12.25
N GLU A 407 -2.51 -22.84 -11.33
CA GLU A 407 -3.77 -22.13 -11.53
C GLU A 407 -3.60 -20.68 -11.99
N GLY A 408 -2.43 -20.08 -11.74
CA GLY A 408 -2.18 -18.65 -11.93
C GLY A 408 -3.01 -17.78 -10.97
N THR A 409 -3.21 -18.25 -9.74
CA THR A 409 -4.07 -17.61 -8.72
C THR A 409 -3.27 -17.19 -7.49
N ASP A 410 -3.67 -16.07 -6.89
CA ASP A 410 -3.17 -15.62 -5.59
C ASP A 410 -4.13 -15.99 -4.46
N ASN A 411 -3.64 -16.76 -3.49
CA ASN A 411 -4.35 -17.05 -2.24
C ASN A 411 -3.80 -16.17 -1.12
N TYR A 412 -4.66 -15.41 -0.45
CA TYR A 412 -4.28 -14.48 0.62
C TYR A 412 -4.53 -15.09 1.99
N PHE A 413 -3.53 -14.97 2.87
CA PHE A 413 -3.53 -15.51 4.22
C PHE A 413 -3.25 -14.42 5.25
N ASN A 414 -4.11 -14.35 6.26
CA ASN A 414 -4.06 -13.34 7.30
C ASN A 414 -3.13 -13.79 8.44
N LEU A 415 -2.30 -12.88 8.93
CA LEU A 415 -1.53 -13.08 10.16
C LEU A 415 -2.03 -12.10 11.23
N VAL A 416 -1.78 -10.80 11.04
CA VAL A 416 -2.33 -9.73 11.89
C VAL A 416 -3.17 -8.83 11.00
N GLY A 417 -4.47 -9.08 10.98
CA GLY A 417 -5.39 -8.43 10.03
C GLY A 417 -5.20 -8.96 8.61
N ASP A 418 -5.74 -8.24 7.65
CA ASP A 418 -5.79 -8.67 6.26
C ASP A 418 -5.33 -7.58 5.28
N MET A 419 -5.53 -7.85 3.99
CA MET A 419 -5.11 -6.95 2.91
C MET A 419 -5.84 -5.61 2.89
N THR A 420 -6.97 -5.45 3.59
CA THR A 420 -7.72 -4.17 3.65
C THR A 420 -6.93 -3.09 4.39
N GLY A 421 -6.11 -3.49 5.37
CA GLY A 421 -5.42 -2.57 6.28
C GLY A 421 -6.27 -2.12 7.48
N GLU A 422 -7.45 -2.72 7.68
CA GLU A 422 -8.40 -2.35 8.73
C GLU A 422 -8.34 -3.32 9.91
N ILE A 423 -7.66 -2.90 10.99
CA ILE A 423 -7.51 -3.70 12.22
C ILE A 423 -7.61 -2.88 13.52
N GLY A 424 -7.89 -1.57 13.40
CA GLY A 424 -7.99 -0.69 14.57
C GLY A 424 -6.68 -0.64 15.37
N ASP A 425 -6.77 -0.93 16.68
CA ASP A 425 -5.65 -0.91 17.62
C ASP A 425 -4.98 -2.29 17.83
N GLN A 426 -5.47 -3.34 17.16
CA GLN A 426 -4.95 -4.72 17.32
C GLN A 426 -3.78 -5.06 16.37
N GLY A 427 -3.42 -4.12 15.49
CA GLY A 427 -2.37 -4.29 14.49
C GLY A 427 -0.94 -4.19 15.04
N ILE A 428 -0.02 -3.82 14.16
CA ILE A 428 1.39 -3.54 14.46
C ILE A 428 1.66 -2.05 14.21
N ALA A 429 2.11 -1.31 15.20
CA ALA A 429 2.37 0.13 15.06
C ALA A 429 3.66 0.42 14.27
N LEU A 430 3.78 1.64 13.72
CA LEU A 430 5.09 2.12 13.27
C LEU A 430 6.05 2.18 14.47
N GLY A 431 7.28 1.71 14.27
CA GLY A 431 8.30 1.60 15.31
C GLY A 431 8.19 0.36 16.21
N GLU A 432 7.08 -0.39 16.18
CA GLU A 432 6.95 -1.67 16.90
C GLU A 432 7.83 -2.73 16.25
N THR A 433 8.70 -3.36 17.04
CA THR A 433 9.54 -4.47 16.57
C THR A 433 8.74 -5.77 16.58
N PHE A 434 8.79 -6.50 15.47
CA PHE A 434 8.22 -7.84 15.33
C PHE A 434 9.17 -8.72 14.52
N SER A 435 8.90 -10.02 14.49
CA SER A 435 9.65 -10.97 13.67
C SER A 435 8.74 -11.76 12.76
N TYR A 436 9.28 -12.22 11.63
CA TYR A 436 8.63 -13.21 10.78
C TYR A 436 9.58 -14.38 10.49
N ARG A 437 8.99 -15.54 10.22
CA ARG A 437 9.68 -16.77 9.81
C ARG A 437 8.92 -17.40 8.65
N ILE A 438 9.60 -17.61 7.53
CA ILE A 438 9.08 -18.34 6.37
C ILE A 438 9.88 -19.63 6.29
N ASP A 439 9.25 -20.77 6.56
CA ASP A 439 9.88 -22.09 6.64
C ASP A 439 9.24 -23.03 5.62
N VAL A 440 10.01 -23.44 4.61
CA VAL A 440 9.58 -24.41 3.59
C VAL A 440 10.23 -25.75 3.87
N LYS A 441 9.40 -26.79 3.95
CA LYS A 441 9.79 -28.20 4.00
C LYS A 441 9.00 -28.98 2.96
N GLY A 442 9.63 -29.28 1.84
CA GLY A 442 8.99 -29.92 0.69
C GLY A 442 7.82 -29.09 0.19
N ASN A 443 6.63 -29.68 0.13
CA ASN A 443 5.40 -28.98 -0.28
C ASN A 443 4.67 -28.29 0.89
N THR A 444 5.28 -28.13 2.06
CA THR A 444 4.68 -27.39 3.18
C THR A 444 5.43 -26.10 3.44
N MET A 445 4.72 -24.97 3.41
CA MET A 445 5.24 -23.68 3.84
C MET A 445 4.56 -23.25 5.15
N THR A 446 5.35 -23.04 6.19
CA THR A 446 4.90 -22.51 7.48
C THR A 446 5.37 -21.07 7.63
N VAL A 447 4.42 -20.14 7.79
CA VAL A 447 4.67 -18.72 7.99
C VAL A 447 4.29 -18.36 9.41
N SER A 448 5.26 -17.90 10.19
CA SER A 448 5.04 -17.45 11.58
C SER A 448 5.28 -15.95 11.70
N LEU A 449 4.48 -15.28 12.51
CA LEU A 449 4.64 -13.89 12.93
C LEU A 449 4.72 -13.84 14.46
N MET A 450 5.81 -13.30 14.99
CA MET A 450 6.11 -13.25 16.42
C MET A 450 6.16 -11.80 16.90
N ARG A 451 5.51 -11.51 18.03
CA ARG A 451 5.49 -10.18 18.67
C ARG A 451 5.79 -10.33 20.15
N GLU A 452 6.52 -9.37 20.71
CA GLU A 452 6.86 -9.38 22.13
C GLU A 452 5.59 -9.41 23.00
N GLY A 453 5.53 -10.35 23.94
CA GLY A 453 4.41 -10.50 24.88
C GLY A 453 3.09 -10.98 24.27
N LYS A 454 3.09 -11.46 23.02
CA LYS A 454 1.91 -12.02 22.34
C LYS A 454 2.22 -13.43 21.82
N ASP A 455 1.20 -14.27 21.71
CA ASP A 455 1.34 -15.59 21.09
C ASP A 455 1.70 -15.47 19.60
N ASP A 456 2.46 -16.43 19.11
CA ASP A 456 2.83 -16.52 17.70
C ASP A 456 1.58 -16.76 16.83
N VAL A 457 1.48 -16.05 15.71
CA VAL A 457 0.47 -16.34 14.69
C VAL A 457 1.13 -17.18 13.61
N VAL A 458 0.55 -18.35 13.33
CA VAL A 458 1.10 -19.33 12.39
C VAL A 458 0.08 -19.68 11.32
N GLN A 459 0.50 -19.60 10.07
CA GLN A 459 -0.22 -20.12 8.91
C GLN A 459 0.58 -21.24 8.27
N MET A 460 -0.09 -22.33 7.93
CA MET A 460 0.51 -23.45 7.22
C MET A 460 -0.17 -23.59 5.87
N VAL A 461 0.62 -23.55 4.80
CA VAL A 461 0.17 -23.64 3.42
C VAL A 461 0.62 -24.97 2.84
N ASP A 462 -0.35 -25.75 2.37
CA ASP A 462 -0.09 -26.91 1.54
C ASP A 462 0.12 -26.45 0.10
N MET A 463 1.31 -26.72 -0.44
CA MET A 463 1.73 -26.38 -1.79
C MET A 463 1.76 -27.60 -2.71
N SER A 464 1.17 -28.74 -2.31
CA SER A 464 1.22 -29.98 -3.10
C SER A 464 0.62 -29.86 -4.50
N GLU A 465 -0.31 -28.92 -4.68
CA GLU A 465 -0.97 -28.64 -5.96
C GLU A 465 -0.50 -27.31 -6.60
N SER A 466 0.57 -26.70 -6.08
CA SER A 466 1.05 -25.39 -6.52
C SER A 466 2.07 -25.45 -7.66
N GLY A 467 2.65 -26.63 -7.95
CA GLY A 467 3.52 -26.86 -9.12
C GLY A 467 4.99 -26.45 -8.95
N TYR A 468 5.40 -26.08 -7.74
CA TYR A 468 6.79 -25.71 -7.42
C TYR A 468 7.74 -26.92 -7.37
N ASP A 469 7.21 -28.14 -7.39
CA ASP A 469 7.93 -29.42 -7.36
C ASP A 469 8.08 -30.08 -8.76
N GLN A 470 7.63 -29.43 -9.84
CA GLN A 470 7.64 -30.01 -11.21
C GLN A 470 9.02 -30.12 -11.87
N GLY A 471 10.08 -29.70 -11.19
CA GLY A 471 11.45 -29.72 -11.69
C GLY A 471 11.81 -28.53 -12.59
N GLY A 472 13.10 -28.17 -12.61
CA GLY A 472 13.63 -27.01 -13.33
C GLY A 472 13.26 -25.65 -12.72
N ARG A 473 12.59 -25.65 -11.56
CA ARG A 473 12.27 -24.44 -10.77
C ARG A 473 13.31 -24.27 -9.69
N TYR A 474 13.87 -23.06 -9.62
CA TYR A 474 14.90 -22.70 -8.65
C TYR A 474 14.39 -21.54 -7.81
N MET A 475 14.70 -21.57 -6.52
CA MET A 475 14.17 -20.67 -5.51
C MET A 475 15.28 -19.77 -4.98
N TYR A 476 14.86 -18.60 -4.50
CA TYR A 476 15.71 -17.68 -3.76
C TYR A 476 14.84 -16.82 -2.84
N PHE A 477 15.34 -16.55 -1.64
CA PHE A 477 14.70 -15.59 -0.75
C PHE A 477 14.92 -14.15 -1.20
N LYS A 478 14.02 -13.27 -0.76
CA LYS A 478 14.16 -11.81 -0.85
C LYS A 478 13.76 -11.17 0.46
N ALA A 479 14.45 -10.10 0.85
CA ALA A 479 14.14 -9.32 2.04
C ALA A 479 14.53 -7.85 1.84
N GLY A 480 13.76 -6.93 2.43
CA GLY A 480 13.96 -5.49 2.31
C GLY A 480 12.62 -4.77 2.20
N VAL A 481 12.55 -3.75 1.35
CA VAL A 481 11.30 -3.03 1.05
C VAL A 481 11.03 -3.11 -0.45
N TYR A 482 9.99 -3.85 -0.82
CA TYR A 482 9.45 -3.83 -2.18
C TYR A 482 8.11 -3.10 -2.18
N ASN A 483 8.13 -1.85 -2.65
CA ASN A 483 6.96 -0.97 -2.63
C ASN A 483 5.78 -1.60 -3.42
N GLN A 484 4.54 -1.32 -3.03
CA GLN A 484 3.32 -1.80 -3.71
C GLN A 484 2.34 -0.64 -3.99
N ASN A 485 2.90 0.56 -4.09
CA ASN A 485 2.22 1.80 -4.40
C ASN A 485 2.92 2.53 -5.55
N ILE A 486 2.22 2.66 -6.69
CA ILE A 486 2.70 3.39 -7.86
C ILE A 486 1.97 4.72 -8.03
N ASN A 487 0.80 4.88 -7.41
CA ASN A 487 -0.06 6.04 -7.53
C ASN A 487 0.24 7.15 -6.50
N GLY A 488 1.05 6.86 -5.47
CA GLY A 488 1.51 7.86 -4.49
C GLY A 488 2.43 8.93 -5.07
N GLU A 489 2.64 10.02 -4.35
CA GLU A 489 3.58 11.09 -4.69
C GLU A 489 5.00 10.53 -4.87
N LEU A 490 5.77 11.09 -5.80
CA LEU A 490 7.05 10.50 -6.24
C LEU A 490 8.06 10.33 -5.10
N GLU A 491 8.10 11.29 -4.18
CA GLU A 491 9.00 11.32 -3.02
C GLU A 491 8.41 10.62 -1.78
N ASP A 492 7.16 10.17 -1.83
CA ASP A 492 6.58 9.34 -0.78
C ASP A 492 7.29 7.98 -0.76
N TYR A 493 7.37 7.32 0.40
CA TYR A 493 8.21 6.14 0.57
C TYR A 493 7.68 5.15 1.59
N ALA A 494 8.19 3.92 1.53
CA ALA A 494 8.13 2.96 2.62
C ALA A 494 9.53 2.75 3.18
N GLN A 495 9.63 2.53 4.50
CA GLN A 495 10.89 2.30 5.17
C GLN A 495 10.73 1.27 6.29
N ALA A 496 11.68 0.35 6.36
CA ALA A 496 11.80 -0.62 7.44
C ALA A 496 13.24 -0.71 7.93
N THR A 497 13.41 -0.97 9.22
CA THR A 497 14.70 -1.19 9.86
C THR A 497 14.77 -2.62 10.37
N PHE A 498 15.73 -3.40 9.86
CA PHE A 498 15.95 -4.80 10.23
C PHE A 498 17.00 -4.93 11.32
N TYR A 499 16.75 -5.82 12.27
CA TYR A 499 17.64 -6.19 13.37
C TYR A 499 18.14 -7.63 13.27
N LYS A 500 17.47 -8.45 12.45
CA LYS A 500 17.89 -9.81 12.10
C LYS A 500 17.47 -10.08 10.66
N ILE A 501 18.37 -10.70 9.89
CA ILE A 501 18.09 -11.35 8.61
C ILE A 501 18.96 -12.60 8.60
N ALA A 502 18.33 -13.77 8.63
CA ALA A 502 19.04 -15.05 8.63
C ALA A 502 18.34 -16.02 7.68
N THR A 503 19.13 -16.69 6.85
CA THR A 503 18.65 -17.82 6.05
C THR A 503 19.33 -19.11 6.48
N SER A 504 18.60 -20.22 6.34
CA SER A 504 19.15 -21.56 6.55
C SER A 504 18.53 -22.54 5.59
N HIS A 505 19.31 -23.52 5.16
CA HIS A 505 18.88 -24.54 4.21
C HIS A 505 19.46 -25.89 4.61
N ASP A 506 18.79 -26.95 4.17
CA ASP A 506 19.31 -28.31 4.26
C ASP A 506 20.26 -28.59 3.08
N LYS A 507 21.03 -29.67 3.20
CA LYS A 507 21.90 -30.18 2.13
C LYS A 507 21.37 -31.50 1.62
N TYR A 508 21.60 -31.77 0.35
CA TYR A 508 21.36 -33.09 -0.22
C TYR A 508 22.13 -34.16 0.55
N GLN A 509 21.44 -35.25 0.87
CA GLN A 509 22.03 -36.46 1.45
C GLN A 509 21.68 -37.63 0.53
N GLU A 510 22.69 -38.43 0.17
CA GLU A 510 22.55 -39.59 -0.73
C GLU A 510 21.77 -40.76 -0.14
#